data_AF-A0A2N1NRK1-F1
#
_entry.id   AF-A0A2N1NRK1-F1
#
_cell.length_a   1.000
_cell.length_b   1.000
_cell.length_c   1.000
_cell.angle_alpha   90.00
_cell.angle_beta   90.00
_cell.angle_gamma   90.00
#
_symmetry.space_group_name_H-M   'P 1'
#
loop_
_entity.id
_entity.type
_entity.pdbx_description
1 polymer ?
#
loop_
_entity_poly.entity_id
_entity_poly.type
_entity_poly.pdbx_seq_one_letter_code
_entity_poly.pdbx_strand_id
1 'polypeptide(L)' 'NAREATLLNKKFDKLNKNSPCKTGETACIKGQVAQCDQGKFVLTSCGPTTECFALPLVNSLGTSVTCDTSKDAANRIK' A
#
# COMPACT_ATOMS: atom_id res chain seq x y z
N ASN A 1 -8.24 -11.23 -6.13
CA ASN A 1 -7.75 -9.98 -5.51
C ASN A 1 -6.91 -10.21 -4.25
N ALA A 2 -7.30 -11.06 -3.27
CA ALA A 2 -6.51 -11.24 -2.04
C ALA A 2 -5.04 -11.64 -2.28
N ARG A 3 -4.80 -12.60 -3.18
CA ARG A 3 -3.45 -12.99 -3.61
C ARG A 3 -2.62 -11.83 -4.16
N GLU A 4 -3.23 -10.97 -4.97
CA GLU A 4 -2.55 -9.81 -5.56
C GLU A 4 -2.21 -8.77 -4.48
N ALA A 5 -3.12 -8.55 -3.54
CA ALA A 5 -2.90 -7.69 -2.38
C ALA A 5 -1.71 -8.20 -1.54
N THR A 6 -1.63 -9.51 -1.29
CA THR A 6 -0.48 -10.11 -0.59
C THR A 6 0.83 -9.90 -1.34
N LEU A 7 0.83 -10.11 -2.66
CA LEU A 7 2.02 -9.89 -3.49
C LEU A 7 2.45 -8.43 -3.51
N LEU A 8 1.50 -7.50 -3.55
CA LEU A 8 1.77 -6.06 -3.50
C LEU A 8 2.33 -5.63 -2.15
N ASN A 9 1.74 -6.05 -1.03
CA ASN A 9 2.30 -5.75 0.30
C ASN A 9 3.74 -6.30 0.45
N LYS A 10 4.01 -7.51 -0.06
CA LYS A 10 5.38 -8.06 -0.08
C LYS A 10 6.34 -7.27 -1.00
N LYS A 11 5.83 -6.69 -2.08
CA LYS A 11 6.63 -5.82 -2.97
C LYS A 11 6.94 -4.51 -2.27
N PHE A 12 5.95 -3.93 -1.60
CA PHE A 12 6.02 -2.70 -0.82
C PHE A 12 7.06 -2.79 0.32
N ASP A 13 7.17 -3.93 0.99
CA ASP A 13 8.22 -4.17 2.00
C ASP A 13 9.65 -4.04 1.45
N LYS A 14 9.83 -4.22 0.13
CA LYS A 14 11.13 -4.05 -0.55
C LYS A 14 11.35 -2.63 -1.06
N LEU A 15 10.33 -1.78 -1.03
CA LEU A 15 10.41 -0.39 -1.47
C LEU A 15 10.81 0.53 -0.32
N ASN A 16 11.43 1.63 -0.68
CA ASN A 16 11.76 2.73 0.23
C ASN A 16 11.56 4.07 -0.48
N LYS A 17 11.66 5.19 0.25
CA LYS A 17 11.42 6.54 -0.29
C LYS A 17 12.26 6.89 -1.54
N ASN A 18 13.42 6.25 -1.70
CA ASN A 18 14.35 6.47 -2.80
C ASN A 18 14.16 5.44 -3.93
N SER A 19 13.24 4.48 -3.77
CA SER A 19 12.94 3.53 -4.83
C SER A 19 12.36 4.27 -6.04
N PRO A 20 12.84 3.97 -7.26
CA PRO A 20 12.27 4.56 -8.46
C PRO A 20 10.81 4.12 -8.58
N CYS A 21 9.95 5.07 -8.91
CA CYS A 21 8.52 4.85 -9.03
C CYS A 21 7.96 5.56 -10.26
N LYS A 22 6.78 5.15 -10.72
CA LYS A 22 6.11 5.82 -11.82
C LYS A 22 5.14 6.87 -11.27
N THR A 23 5.13 8.09 -11.81
CA THR A 23 4.19 9.14 -11.39
C THR A 23 2.75 8.61 -11.35
N GLY A 24 2.07 8.82 -10.23
CA GLY A 24 0.71 8.32 -9.97
C GLY A 24 0.66 6.91 -9.36
N GLU A 25 1.79 6.21 -9.23
CA GLU A 25 1.87 4.96 -8.48
C GLU A 25 1.76 5.24 -6.98
N THR A 26 0.99 4.41 -6.28
CA THR A 26 0.85 4.46 -4.82
C THR A 26 1.37 3.15 -4.23
N ALA A 27 2.16 3.25 -3.18
CA ALA A 27 2.74 2.13 -2.47
C ALA A 27 2.60 2.30 -0.96
N CYS A 28 2.89 1.25 -0.20
CA CYS A 28 3.09 1.35 1.23
C CYS A 28 4.56 1.27 1.54
N ILE A 29 5.09 2.18 2.35
CA ILE A 29 6.51 2.16 2.74
C ILE A 29 6.56 2.43 4.23
N LYS A 30 7.08 1.47 5.00
CA LYS A 30 7.16 1.55 6.46
C LYS A 30 5.83 1.91 7.13
N GLY A 31 4.72 1.35 6.64
CA GLY A 31 3.38 1.62 7.16
C GLY A 31 2.79 2.99 6.78
N GLN A 32 3.49 3.77 5.95
CA GLN A 32 3.01 5.07 5.44
C GLN A 32 2.57 4.94 3.97
N VAL A 33 1.59 5.74 3.56
CA VAL A 33 1.19 5.82 2.15
C VAL A 33 2.26 6.58 1.38
N ALA A 34 2.81 5.96 0.37
CA ALA A 34 3.83 6.50 -0.50
C ALA A 34 3.21 6.81 -1.86
N GLN A 35 3.02 8.08 -2.18
CA GLN A 35 2.57 8.49 -3.52
C GLN A 35 3.79 8.89 -4.35
N CYS A 36 3.90 8.34 -5.55
CA CYS A 36 4.98 8.69 -6.45
C CYS A 36 4.71 10.06 -7.09
N ASP A 37 5.57 11.02 -6.79
CA ASP A 37 5.62 12.33 -7.40
C ASP A 37 6.99 12.53 -8.08
N GLN A 38 6.95 12.82 -9.39
CA GLN A 38 8.15 13.04 -10.22
C GLN A 38 9.25 11.97 -10.04
N GLY A 39 8.87 10.69 -9.89
CA GLY A 39 9.81 9.57 -9.76
C GLY A 39 10.34 9.33 -8.35
N LYS A 40 9.82 10.03 -7.34
CA LYS A 40 10.16 9.83 -5.92
C LYS A 40 8.90 9.54 -5.10
N PHE A 41 9.05 8.73 -4.06
CA PHE A 41 7.94 8.44 -3.15
C PHE A 41 7.82 9.52 -2.07
N VAL A 42 6.67 10.19 -2.06
CA VAL A 42 6.26 11.12 -1.01
C VAL A 42 5.45 10.35 0.02
N LEU A 43 5.97 10.29 1.26
CA LEU A 43 5.36 9.55 2.36
C LEU A 43 4.35 10.40 3.10
N THR A 44 3.17 9.84 3.31
CA THR A 44 2.05 10.41 4.07
C THR A 44 1.64 9.43 5.16
N SER A 45 1.63 9.87 6.41
CA SER A 45 1.24 9.04 7.54
C SER A 45 -0.27 8.76 7.53
N CYS A 46 -0.64 7.52 7.86
CA CYS A 46 -2.03 7.06 7.86
C CYS A 46 -2.85 7.52 9.08
N GLY A 47 -2.18 7.78 10.20
CA GLY A 47 -2.80 8.07 11.50
C GLY A 47 -2.12 7.26 12.61
N PRO A 48 -2.51 7.46 13.88
CA PRO A 48 -1.83 6.83 15.03
C PRO A 48 -2.08 5.32 15.16
N THR A 49 -3.20 4.81 14.65
CA THR A 49 -3.61 3.39 14.82
C THR A 49 -3.78 2.64 13.50
N THR A 50 -3.46 3.29 12.39
CA THR A 50 -3.67 2.77 11.04
C THR A 50 -2.35 2.78 10.30
N GLU A 51 -2.12 1.76 9.50
CA GLU A 51 -0.95 1.60 8.65
C GLU A 51 -1.40 1.44 7.20
N CYS A 52 -0.50 1.72 6.27
CA CYS A 52 -0.77 1.53 4.86
C CYS A 52 -0.77 0.05 4.50
N PHE A 53 -1.82 -0.41 3.83
CA PHE A 53 -1.91 -1.75 3.24
C PHE A 53 -2.45 -1.69 1.81
N ALA A 54 -1.98 -2.60 0.95
CA ALA A 54 -2.73 -2.99 -0.24
C ALA A 54 -3.86 -3.94 0.16
N LEU A 55 -5.10 -3.53 -0.08
CA LEU A 55 -6.31 -4.30 0.19
C LEU A 55 -6.95 -4.77 -1.13
N PRO A 56 -7.53 -5.97 -1.18
CA PRO A 56 -8.28 -6.41 -2.35
C PRO A 56 -9.55 -5.61 -2.53
N LEU A 57 -9.83 -5.20 -3.78
CA LEU A 57 -11.12 -4.59 -4.11
C LEU A 57 -12.21 -5.67 -4.02
N VAL A 58 -13.33 -5.34 -3.37
CA VAL A 58 -14.46 -6.26 -3.16
C VAL A 58 -15.43 -6.29 -4.34
N ASN A 59 -15.57 -5.16 -5.04
CA ASN A 59 -16.53 -4.98 -6.14
C ASN A 59 -15.84 -4.80 -7.50
N SER A 60 -14.52 -4.98 -7.58
CA SER A 60 -13.75 -4.76 -8.81
C SER A 60 -12.49 -5.62 -8.81
N LEU A 61 -11.93 -5.90 -9.97
CA LEU A 61 -10.65 -6.59 -10.08
C LEU A 61 -9.51 -5.69 -9.61
N GLY A 62 -8.53 -6.27 -8.92
CA GLY A 62 -7.35 -5.57 -8.43
C GLY A 62 -7.39 -5.21 -6.94
N THR A 63 -6.60 -4.21 -6.59
CA THR A 63 -6.27 -3.86 -5.20
C THR A 63 -6.24 -2.35 -5.03
N SER A 64 -6.56 -1.85 -3.85
CA SER A 64 -6.41 -0.45 -3.48
C SER A 64 -5.37 -0.31 -2.38
N VAL A 65 -4.57 0.75 -2.44
CA VAL A 65 -3.66 1.12 -1.36
C VAL A 65 -4.38 2.13 -0.48
N THR A 66 -4.54 1.81 0.81
CA THR A 66 -5.22 2.70 1.76
C THR A 66 -4.69 2.48 3.17
N CYS A 67 -4.97 3.45 4.03
CA CYS A 67 -4.77 3.36 5.45
C CYS A 67 -5.85 2.50 6.08
N ASP A 68 -5.45 1.48 6.83
CA ASP A 68 -6.36 0.61 7.57
C ASP A 68 -5.68 0.06 8.83
N THR A 69 -6.44 -0.64 9.67
CA THR A 69 -5.88 -1.36 10.81
C THR A 69 -5.29 -2.69 10.34
N SER A 70 -4.19 -3.13 10.99
CA SER A 70 -3.56 -4.41 10.68
C SER A 70 -4.54 -5.59 10.84
N LYS A 71 -5.51 -5.47 11.76
CA LYS A 71 -6.58 -6.45 11.97
C LYS A 71 -7.56 -6.50 10.79
N ASP A 72 -8.01 -5.36 10.28
CA ASP A 72 -8.93 -5.32 9.13
C ASP A 72 -8.22 -5.78 7.85
N ALA A 73 -7.00 -5.29 7.61
CA ALA A 73 -6.17 -5.72 6.49
C ALA A 73 -5.97 -7.24 6.48
N ALA A 74 -5.62 -7.82 7.63
CA ALA A 74 -5.49 -9.26 7.77
C ALA A 74 -6.80 -10.02 7.53
N ASN A 75 -7.97 -9.42 7.83
CA ASN A 75 -9.27 -10.01 7.53
C ASN A 75 -9.61 -10.01 6.04
N ARG A 76 -9.17 -8.99 5.31
CA ARG A 76 -9.47 -8.82 3.88
C ARG A 76 -8.48 -9.55 2.97
N ILE A 77 -7.26 -9.82 3.43
CA ILE A 77 -6.17 -10.46 2.68
C ILE A 77 -6.16 -12.01 2.84
N LYS A 78 -7.20 -12.61 3.42
CA LYS A 78 -7.31 -14.07 3.64
C LYS A 78 -7.58 -14.86 2.36
#